data_AF-A0A7T5VD02-F1
#
_entry.id   AF-A0A7T5VD02-F1
#
_cell.length_a   1.000
_cell.length_b   1.000
_cell.length_c   1.000
_cell.angle_alpha   90.00
_cell.angle_beta   90.00
_cell.angle_gamma   90.00
#
_symmetry.space_group_name_H-M   'P 1'
#
loop_
_entity.id
_entity.type
_entity.pdbx_description
1 polymer ?
#
loop_
_entity_poly.entity_id
_entity_poly.type
_entity_poly.pdbx_seq_one_letter_code
_entity_poly.pdbx_strand_id
1 'polypeptide(L)'
;MVEQVHHPAFPQPANPHAPIWRFLTRHKFEWMVKEGRLFMPNAAHLGDPLEGTQPVGGSNYWQALVDGAASEEQRRTIEHNRQLISRVAAAFRTRYYVSCWHLNDALNPEMWTLYADNSESVAVRTTVSKLRAALPAYVDIGVVRYIDYTTERLPTLNMLEYITHKNKIFEHESEVRAVAMYPSRP
;
A
#
# COMPACT_ATOMS: atom_id res chain seq x y z
N MET A 1 -7.89 -15.18 23.84
CA MET A 1 -7.75 -14.70 22.45
C MET A 1 -7.17 -13.30 22.54
N VAL A 2 -5.95 -13.08 22.05
CA VAL A 2 -5.37 -11.74 22.02
C VAL A 2 -6.00 -11.03 20.83
N GLU A 3 -6.75 -9.97 21.08
CA GLU A 3 -7.31 -9.14 20.02
C GLU A 3 -6.13 -8.61 19.18
N GLN A 4 -6.07 -8.95 17.89
CA GLN A 4 -5.03 -8.43 17.02
C GLN A 4 -5.28 -6.94 16.85
N VAL A 5 -4.45 -6.12 17.50
CA VAL A 5 -4.47 -4.68 17.30
C VAL A 5 -3.96 -4.40 15.89
N HIS A 6 -4.87 -4.02 15.01
CA HIS A 6 -4.54 -3.61 13.65
C HIS A 6 -4.09 -2.15 13.66
N HIS A 7 -2.99 -1.86 12.99
CA HIS A 7 -2.52 -0.49 12.85
C HIS A 7 -3.49 0.31 11.93
N PRO A 8 -3.87 1.56 12.27
CA PRO A 8 -4.95 2.30 11.58
C PRO A 8 -4.69 2.61 10.11
N ALA A 9 -3.43 2.59 9.66
CA ALA A 9 -3.09 2.71 8.25
C ALA A 9 -3.45 1.45 7.41
N PHE A 10 -3.85 0.35 8.07
CA PHE A 10 -4.21 -0.93 7.45
C PHE A 10 -5.66 -1.30 7.78
N PRO A 11 -6.64 -0.61 7.17
CA PRO A 11 -8.04 -0.97 7.36
C PRO A 11 -8.31 -2.41 6.91
N GLN A 12 -9.05 -3.16 7.70
CA GLN A 12 -9.40 -4.55 7.36
C GLN A 12 -10.60 -4.58 6.39
N PRO A 13 -10.69 -5.59 5.51
CA PRO A 13 -11.91 -5.79 4.72
C PRO A 13 -13.10 -6.10 5.63
N ALA A 14 -14.31 -5.73 5.20
CA ALA A 14 -15.53 -6.02 5.97
C ALA A 14 -15.72 -7.51 6.26
N ASN A 15 -15.27 -8.39 5.36
CA ASN A 15 -15.27 -9.82 5.52
C ASN A 15 -13.84 -10.39 5.39
N PRO A 16 -13.21 -10.87 6.47
CA PRO A 16 -11.85 -11.45 6.41
C PRO A 16 -11.80 -12.82 5.73
N HIS A 17 -12.96 -13.42 5.43
CA HIS A 17 -13.10 -14.65 4.65
C HIS A 17 -13.46 -14.39 3.19
N ALA A 18 -13.57 -13.12 2.78
CA ALA A 18 -13.74 -12.79 1.37
C ALA A 18 -12.53 -13.30 0.56
N PRO A 19 -12.78 -13.80 -0.67
CA PRO A 19 -11.73 -14.31 -1.52
C PRO A 19 -10.79 -13.18 -1.96
N ILE A 20 -9.49 -13.48 -1.91
CA ILE A 20 -8.44 -12.64 -2.50
C ILE A 20 -7.66 -13.43 -3.54
N TRP A 21 -7.22 -12.73 -4.58
CA TRP A 21 -6.57 -13.33 -5.74
C TRP A 21 -5.19 -12.72 -5.97
N ARG A 22 -4.21 -13.56 -6.30
CA ARG A 22 -2.91 -13.12 -6.80
C ARG A 22 -2.58 -13.88 -8.08
N PHE A 23 -2.32 -13.12 -9.14
CA PHE A 23 -1.95 -13.66 -10.44
C PHE A 23 -0.43 -13.75 -10.52
N LEU A 24 0.07 -14.89 -10.97
CA LEU A 24 1.49 -15.19 -11.04
C LEU A 24 1.80 -15.88 -12.36
N THR A 25 2.95 -15.52 -12.95
CA THR A 25 3.58 -16.32 -13.99
C THR A 25 3.96 -17.70 -13.43
N ARG A 26 4.05 -18.72 -14.29
CA ARG A 26 4.40 -20.09 -13.89
C ARG A 26 5.63 -20.15 -12.98
N HIS A 27 6.72 -19.50 -13.40
CA HIS A 27 7.99 -19.53 -12.66
C HIS A 27 7.88 -18.90 -11.26
N LYS A 28 7.10 -17.81 -11.09
CA LYS A 28 6.88 -17.18 -9.78
C LYS A 28 6.08 -18.10 -8.86
N PHE A 29 5.09 -18.81 -9.41
CA PHE A 29 4.32 -19.78 -8.65
C PHE A 29 5.15 -20.99 -8.23
N GLU A 30 5.89 -21.59 -9.16
CA GLU A 30 6.79 -22.72 -8.87
C GLU A 30 7.81 -22.35 -7.78
N TRP A 31 8.41 -21.16 -7.87
CA TRP A 31 9.30 -20.64 -6.83
C TRP A 31 8.59 -20.48 -5.48
N MET A 32 7.39 -19.86 -5.46
CA MET A 32 6.63 -19.65 -4.22
C MET A 32 6.30 -20.97 -3.52
N VAL A 33 5.89 -21.99 -4.27
CA VAL A 33 5.58 -23.33 -3.73
C VAL A 33 6.83 -24.04 -3.25
N LYS A 34 7.89 -24.05 -4.06
CA LYS A 34 9.17 -24.71 -3.73
C LYS A 34 9.81 -24.12 -2.48
N GLU A 35 9.86 -22.80 -2.39
CA GLU A 35 10.55 -22.09 -1.31
C GLU A 35 9.65 -21.89 -0.07
N GLY A 36 8.33 -22.10 -0.19
CA GLY A 36 7.37 -21.83 0.87
C GLY A 36 7.36 -20.36 1.31
N ARG A 37 7.62 -19.43 0.37
CA ARG A 37 7.83 -18.01 0.64
C ARG A 37 6.97 -17.12 -0.24
N LEU A 38 6.44 -16.06 0.34
CA LEU A 38 5.75 -15.01 -0.39
C LEU A 38 6.77 -13.94 -0.82
N PHE A 39 6.99 -13.78 -2.12
CA PHE A 39 7.85 -12.71 -2.62
C PHE A 39 7.18 -11.35 -2.41
N MET A 40 7.92 -10.43 -1.77
CA MET A 40 7.50 -9.06 -1.47
C MET A 40 8.53 -8.08 -2.06
N PRO A 41 8.33 -7.53 -3.27
CA PRO A 41 9.23 -6.53 -3.83
C PRO A 41 9.27 -5.27 -2.97
N ASN A 42 10.40 -4.55 -3.07
CA ASN A 42 10.51 -3.22 -2.51
C ASN A 42 9.52 -2.25 -3.16
N ALA A 43 8.87 -1.40 -2.38
CA ALA A 43 7.87 -0.46 -2.87
C ALA A 43 8.42 0.59 -3.86
N ALA A 44 9.74 0.81 -3.89
CA ALA A 44 10.37 1.66 -4.89
C ALA A 44 10.33 1.07 -6.31
N HIS A 45 10.07 -0.24 -6.45
CA HIS A 45 10.02 -0.93 -7.74
C HIS A 45 8.59 -1.22 -8.22
N LEU A 46 7.59 -0.59 -7.59
CA LEU A 46 6.21 -0.68 -8.04
C LEU A 46 6.00 0.21 -9.28
N GLY A 47 5.06 -0.17 -10.14
CA GLY A 47 4.87 0.45 -11.44
C GLY A 47 4.14 1.79 -11.43
N ASP A 48 3.41 2.12 -10.36
CA ASP A 48 2.69 3.39 -10.24
C ASP A 48 3.65 4.53 -9.81
N PRO A 49 3.84 5.58 -10.63
CA PRO A 49 4.68 6.72 -10.28
C PRO A 49 4.20 7.49 -9.04
N LEU A 50 2.89 7.47 -8.77
CA LEU A 50 2.26 8.19 -7.66
C LEU A 50 2.22 7.37 -6.36
N GLU A 51 2.56 6.10 -6.43
CA GLU A 51 2.54 5.21 -5.28
C GLU A 51 3.64 5.54 -4.27
N GLY A 52 3.27 5.68 -2.99
CA GLY A 52 4.22 6.12 -1.97
C GLY A 52 4.51 7.62 -1.96
N THR A 53 3.79 8.43 -2.75
CA THR A 53 4.01 9.88 -2.87
C THR A 53 2.95 10.70 -2.11
N GLN A 54 3.19 12.01 -1.98
CA GLN A 54 2.21 12.94 -1.42
C GLN A 54 1.14 13.29 -2.45
N PRO A 55 -0.16 13.17 -2.14
CA PRO A 55 -1.24 13.67 -2.99
C PRO A 55 -1.15 15.18 -3.22
N VAL A 56 -1.55 15.66 -4.40
CA VAL A 56 -1.60 17.09 -4.76
C VAL A 56 -2.54 17.86 -3.84
N GLY A 57 -3.67 17.28 -3.44
CA GLY A 57 -4.57 17.89 -2.44
C GLY A 57 -3.86 18.17 -1.11
N GLY A 58 -2.85 17.37 -0.76
CA GLY A 58 -1.96 17.65 0.36
C GLY A 58 -1.09 18.90 0.14
N SER A 59 -0.57 19.12 -1.06
CA SER A 59 0.19 20.33 -1.42
C SER A 59 -0.67 21.59 -1.30
N ASN A 60 -1.93 21.53 -1.75
CA ASN A 60 -2.87 22.65 -1.63
C ASN A 60 -3.14 23.00 -0.15
N TYR A 61 -3.30 21.99 0.72
CA TYR A 61 -3.44 22.19 2.16
C TYR A 61 -2.21 22.90 2.75
N TRP A 62 -1.00 22.45 2.42
CA TRP A 62 0.21 23.09 2.90
C TRP A 62 0.33 24.53 2.41
N GLN A 63 -0.05 24.82 1.16
CA GLN A 63 -0.04 26.18 0.63
C GLN A 63 -1.01 27.09 1.39
N ALA A 64 -2.23 26.61 1.66
CA ALA A 64 -3.20 27.36 2.46
C ALA A 64 -2.70 27.68 3.88
N LEU A 65 -1.94 26.76 4.51
CA LEU A 65 -1.30 27.04 5.80
C LEU A 65 -0.20 28.10 5.69
N VAL A 66 0.59 28.08 4.61
CA VAL A 66 1.63 29.08 4.33
C VAL A 66 0.99 30.46 4.10
N ASP A 67 -0.08 30.53 3.31
CA ASP A 67 -0.79 31.77 2.99
C ASP A 67 -1.50 32.36 4.22
N GLY A 68 -1.92 31.50 5.15
CA GLY A 68 -2.55 31.87 6.43
C GLY A 68 -1.58 32.11 7.59
N ALA A 69 -0.26 32.13 7.35
CA ALA A 69 0.72 32.31 8.41
C ALA A 69 0.66 33.74 9.00
N ALA A 70 0.61 33.83 10.34
CA ALA A 70 0.55 35.10 11.07
C ALA A 70 1.91 35.83 11.14
N SER A 71 3.01 35.15 10.79
CA SER A 71 4.35 35.72 10.78
C SER A 71 5.26 34.98 9.78
N GLU A 72 6.36 35.63 9.39
CA GLU A 72 7.40 35.02 8.54
C GLU A 72 8.08 33.82 9.22
N GLU A 73 8.22 33.83 10.56
CA GLU A 73 8.75 32.69 11.31
C GLU A 73 7.82 31.47 11.21
N GLN A 74 6.51 31.69 11.37
CA GLN A 74 5.51 30.65 11.19
C GLN A 74 5.52 30.12 9.75
N ARG A 75 5.60 31.01 8.76
CA ARG A 75 5.68 30.66 7.34
C ARG A 75 6.86 29.70 7.07
N ARG A 76 8.06 30.06 7.55
CA ARG A 76 9.27 29.25 7.41
C ARG A 76 9.15 27.89 8.11
N THR A 77 8.51 27.85 9.28
CA THR A 77 8.29 26.59 10.01
C THR A 77 7.38 25.64 9.23
N ILE A 78 6.29 26.15 8.64
CA ILE A 78 5.36 25.34 7.83
C ILE A 78 6.07 24.81 6.59
N GLU A 79 6.81 25.66 5.88
CA GLU A 79 7.58 25.25 4.69
C GLU A 79 8.63 24.19 5.04
N HIS A 80 9.35 24.38 6.14
CA HIS A 80 10.35 23.41 6.62
C HIS A 80 9.70 22.05 6.94
N ASN A 81 8.59 22.05 7.69
CA ASN A 81 7.87 20.83 8.06
C ASN A 81 7.37 20.08 6.82
N ARG A 82 6.80 20.79 5.84
CA ARG A 82 6.37 20.22 4.56
C ARG A 82 7.54 19.52 3.84
N GLN A 83 8.68 20.20 3.73
CA GLN A 83 9.86 19.64 3.10
C GLN A 83 10.44 18.45 3.88
N LEU A 84 10.42 18.49 5.20
CA LEU A 84 10.86 17.39 6.06
C LEU A 84 9.99 16.15 5.84
N ILE A 85 8.66 16.30 5.92
CA ILE A 85 7.71 15.19 5.73
C ILE A 85 7.89 14.55 4.36
N SER A 86 7.99 15.36 3.29
CA SER A 86 8.21 14.87 1.93
C SER A 86 9.51 14.06 1.80
N ARG A 87 10.62 14.58 2.36
CA ARG A 87 11.91 13.87 2.37
C ARG A 87 11.85 12.56 3.15
N VAL A 88 11.19 12.56 4.30
CA VAL A 88 11.03 11.36 5.13
C VAL A 88 10.18 10.33 4.38
N ALA A 89 9.03 10.70 3.82
CA ALA A 89 8.18 9.79 3.06
C ALA A 89 8.95 9.14 1.89
N ALA A 90 9.69 9.92 1.11
CA ALA A 90 10.53 9.41 0.02
C ALA A 90 11.60 8.42 0.52
N ALA A 91 12.26 8.71 1.65
CA ALA A 91 13.25 7.83 2.25
C ALA A 91 12.65 6.54 2.83
N PHE A 92 11.39 6.56 3.25
CA PHE A 92 10.67 5.38 3.73
C PHE A 92 10.15 4.48 2.61
N ARG A 93 9.94 5.00 1.39
CA ARG A 93 9.49 4.19 0.24
C ARG A 93 10.41 3.00 -0.02
N THR A 94 11.73 3.17 0.15
CA THR A 94 12.71 2.08 -0.02
C THR A 94 12.78 1.12 1.18
N ARG A 95 11.97 1.34 2.22
CA ARG A 95 11.92 0.51 3.44
C ARG A 95 10.66 -0.36 3.52
N TYR A 96 9.74 -0.19 2.59
CA TYR A 96 8.53 -1.01 2.48
C TYR A 96 8.74 -2.13 1.47
N TYR A 97 8.30 -3.33 1.85
CA TYR A 97 8.21 -4.49 0.98
C TYR A 97 6.76 -4.93 0.95
N VAL A 98 6.19 -5.12 -0.23
CA VAL A 98 4.74 -5.29 -0.37
C VAL A 98 4.38 -6.56 -1.12
N SER A 99 3.22 -7.13 -0.81
CA SER A 99 2.55 -8.12 -1.65
C SER A 99 1.09 -7.72 -1.85
N CYS A 100 0.73 -7.46 -3.10
CA CYS A 100 -0.60 -7.01 -3.51
C CYS A 100 -1.49 -8.20 -3.88
N TRP A 101 -2.75 -8.14 -3.48
CA TRP A 101 -3.80 -9.13 -3.73
C TRP A 101 -5.09 -8.41 -4.12
N HIS A 102 -5.96 -9.05 -4.90
CA HIS A 102 -7.23 -8.47 -5.36
C HIS A 102 -8.40 -9.04 -4.58
N LEU A 103 -9.14 -8.20 -3.86
CA LEU A 103 -10.32 -8.55 -3.10
C LEU A 103 -11.56 -8.55 -4.00
N ASN A 104 -11.82 -9.69 -4.63
CA ASN A 104 -12.92 -9.85 -5.58
C ASN A 104 -13.59 -11.21 -5.39
N ASP A 105 -14.91 -11.27 -5.44
CA ASP A 105 -15.66 -12.53 -5.32
C ASP A 105 -15.35 -13.52 -6.46
N ALA A 106 -15.18 -12.96 -7.67
CA ALA A 106 -14.83 -13.67 -8.89
C ALA A 106 -13.45 -13.27 -9.40
N LEU A 107 -12.91 -14.06 -10.32
CA LEU A 107 -11.70 -13.73 -11.06
C LEU A 107 -11.92 -12.44 -11.86
N ASN A 108 -10.94 -11.53 -11.82
CA ASN A 108 -10.94 -10.32 -12.62
C ASN A 108 -10.10 -10.53 -13.92
N PRO A 109 -10.72 -10.51 -15.12
CA PRO A 109 -10.01 -10.73 -16.38
C PRO A 109 -8.98 -9.66 -16.74
N GLU A 110 -9.19 -8.41 -16.32
CA GLU A 110 -8.25 -7.32 -16.55
C GLU A 110 -6.97 -7.55 -15.74
N MET A 111 -7.12 -7.90 -14.46
CA MET A 111 -5.98 -8.23 -13.61
C MET A 111 -5.26 -9.50 -14.09
N TRP A 112 -6.00 -10.49 -14.61
CA TRP A 112 -5.39 -11.64 -15.27
C TRP A 112 -4.53 -11.18 -16.44
N THR A 113 -5.07 -10.37 -17.35
CA THR A 113 -4.34 -9.89 -18.53
C THR A 113 -3.08 -9.08 -18.17
N LEU A 114 -3.13 -8.30 -17.08
CA LEU A 114 -2.00 -7.47 -16.64
C LEU A 114 -0.85 -8.28 -16.02
N TYR A 115 -1.15 -9.38 -15.34
CA TYR A 115 -0.17 -10.11 -14.51
C TYR A 115 0.13 -11.54 -14.98
N ALA A 116 -0.76 -12.14 -15.78
CA ALA A 116 -0.51 -13.38 -16.48
C ALA A 116 0.22 -13.07 -17.80
N ASP A 117 1.35 -13.75 -18.04
CA ASP A 117 2.18 -13.54 -19.22
C ASP A 117 1.88 -14.54 -20.36
N ASN A 118 1.31 -15.70 -20.03
CA ASN A 118 0.98 -16.76 -20.98
C ASN A 118 -0.03 -17.76 -20.39
N SER A 119 -0.37 -18.79 -21.16
CA SER A 119 -1.31 -19.86 -20.79
C SER A 119 -0.91 -20.70 -19.57
N GLU A 120 0.35 -20.60 -19.12
CA GLU A 120 0.84 -21.31 -17.94
C GLU A 120 0.81 -20.47 -16.65
N SER A 121 0.42 -19.21 -16.75
CA SER A 121 0.16 -18.39 -15.58
C SER A 121 -0.95 -18.98 -14.72
N VAL A 122 -0.92 -18.65 -13.43
CA VAL A 122 -1.85 -19.20 -12.44
C VAL A 122 -2.46 -18.09 -11.59
N ALA A 123 -3.65 -18.36 -11.06
CA ALA A 123 -4.28 -17.53 -10.06
C ALA A 123 -4.28 -18.27 -8.71
N VAL A 124 -3.68 -17.65 -7.70
CA VAL A 124 -3.76 -18.11 -6.31
C VAL A 124 -4.99 -17.48 -5.68
N ARG A 125 -5.97 -18.30 -5.29
CA ARG A 125 -7.17 -17.87 -4.57
C ARG A 125 -7.06 -18.26 -3.10
N THR A 126 -7.18 -17.30 -2.20
CA THR A 126 -7.20 -17.54 -0.75
C THR A 126 -8.15 -16.54 -0.07
N THR A 127 -7.99 -16.30 1.23
CA THR A 127 -8.74 -15.28 2.00
C THR A 127 -7.77 -14.46 2.84
N VAL A 128 -8.18 -13.26 3.28
CA VAL A 128 -7.33 -12.41 4.14
C VAL A 128 -6.96 -13.12 5.44
N SER A 129 -7.89 -13.83 6.07
CA SER A 129 -7.63 -14.64 7.27
C SER A 129 -6.57 -15.73 7.06
N LYS A 130 -6.62 -16.47 5.95
CA LYS A 130 -5.61 -17.48 5.61
C LYS A 130 -4.25 -16.86 5.27
N LEU A 131 -4.24 -15.75 4.53
CA LEU A 131 -3.01 -15.02 4.24
C LEU A 131 -2.36 -14.48 5.52
N ARG A 132 -3.17 -13.92 6.42
CA ARG A 132 -2.73 -13.46 7.74
C ARG A 132 -2.11 -14.58 8.56
N ALA A 133 -2.76 -15.74 8.61
CA ALA A 133 -2.24 -16.91 9.33
C ALA A 133 -0.92 -17.44 8.75
N ALA A 134 -0.70 -17.28 7.45
CA ALA A 134 0.51 -17.72 6.75
C ALA A 134 1.69 -16.72 6.86
N LEU A 135 1.45 -15.47 7.29
CA LEU A 135 2.46 -14.42 7.32
C LEU A 135 2.86 -14.03 8.75
N PRO A 136 4.15 -13.73 9.01
CA PRO A 136 4.60 -13.28 10.33
C PRO A 136 3.86 -12.06 10.86
N ALA A 137 3.75 -11.94 12.19
CA ALA A 137 3.02 -10.86 12.85
C ALA A 137 3.50 -9.44 12.49
N TYR A 138 4.78 -9.28 12.11
CA TYR A 138 5.35 -7.98 11.71
C TYR A 138 4.93 -7.51 10.30
N VAL A 139 4.28 -8.38 9.52
CA VAL A 139 3.75 -8.02 8.20
C VAL A 139 2.34 -7.51 8.41
N ASP A 140 2.05 -6.23 8.24
CA ASP A 140 0.68 -5.74 8.30
C ASP A 140 -0.09 -6.10 7.01
N ILE A 141 -1.41 -6.26 7.11
CA ILE A 141 -2.28 -6.54 5.95
C ILE A 141 -3.47 -5.60 6.03
N GLY A 142 -3.82 -4.92 4.94
CA GLY A 142 -4.99 -4.05 4.90
C GLY A 142 -5.45 -3.73 3.48
N VAL A 143 -6.67 -3.22 3.37
CA VAL A 143 -7.25 -2.72 2.12
C VAL A 143 -6.56 -1.41 1.75
N VAL A 144 -6.21 -1.25 0.47
CA VAL A 144 -5.67 0.00 -0.07
C VAL A 144 -6.80 1.02 -0.17
N ARG A 145 -6.56 2.23 0.32
CA ARG A 145 -7.51 3.34 0.19
C ARG A 145 -7.33 4.02 -1.17
N TYR A 146 -8.43 4.22 -1.88
CA TYR A 146 -8.42 4.95 -3.14
C TYR A 146 -8.88 6.38 -2.90
N ILE A 147 -8.04 7.35 -3.24
CA ILE A 147 -8.31 8.77 -3.03
C ILE A 147 -8.15 9.55 -4.34
N ASP A 148 -8.90 10.62 -4.49
CA ASP A 148 -8.65 11.61 -5.53
C ASP A 148 -7.39 12.39 -5.16
N TYR A 149 -6.28 12.11 -5.85
CA TYR A 149 -5.01 12.76 -5.58
C TYR A 149 -5.03 14.28 -5.77
N THR A 150 -5.97 14.80 -6.56
CA THR A 150 -6.04 16.22 -6.88
C THR A 150 -6.69 17.03 -5.75
N THR A 151 -7.68 16.45 -5.08
CA THR A 151 -8.50 17.15 -4.09
C THR A 151 -8.29 16.64 -2.67
N GLU A 152 -7.93 15.36 -2.49
CA GLU A 152 -7.80 14.73 -1.18
C GLU A 152 -6.36 14.74 -0.68
N ARG A 153 -6.21 14.56 0.64
CA ARG A 153 -4.93 14.43 1.34
C ARG A 153 -4.92 13.14 2.16
N LEU A 154 -3.71 12.72 2.54
CA LEU A 154 -3.60 11.68 3.57
C LEU A 154 -4.23 12.17 4.88
N PRO A 155 -4.98 11.31 5.57
CA PRO A 155 -5.77 11.71 6.73
C PRO A 155 -4.87 12.17 7.88
N THR A 156 -3.70 11.54 8.05
CA THR A 156 -2.79 11.83 9.15
C THR A 156 -1.34 12.01 8.67
N LEU A 157 -0.40 12.17 9.61
CA LEU A 157 1.05 12.21 9.34
C LEU A 157 1.70 10.82 9.48
N ASN A 158 0.91 9.75 9.39
CA ASN A 158 1.40 8.40 9.54
C ASN A 158 2.08 7.92 8.26
N MET A 159 3.38 7.60 8.36
CA MET A 159 4.22 7.22 7.21
C MET A 159 3.75 5.95 6.48
N LEU A 160 2.99 5.08 7.15
CA LEU A 160 2.41 3.89 6.54
C LEU A 160 1.27 4.22 5.57
N GLU A 161 0.60 5.37 5.75
CA GLU A 161 -0.48 5.80 4.86
C GLU A 161 0.01 6.05 3.43
N TYR A 162 1.27 6.44 3.26
CA TYR A 162 1.88 6.62 1.94
C TYR A 162 1.89 5.34 1.13
N ILE A 163 2.03 4.18 1.77
CA ILE A 163 2.07 2.88 1.09
C ILE A 163 0.75 2.10 1.16
N THR A 164 -0.29 2.66 1.79
CA THR A 164 -1.61 2.04 1.89
C THR A 164 -2.72 2.86 1.20
N HIS A 165 -2.34 3.70 0.23
CA HIS A 165 -3.27 4.40 -0.64
C HIS A 165 -2.83 4.34 -2.10
N LYS A 166 -3.78 4.59 -3.00
CA LYS A 166 -3.60 4.72 -4.45
C LYS A 166 -4.52 5.77 -5.01
N ASN A 167 -4.19 6.27 -6.21
CA ASN A 167 -5.07 7.18 -6.92
C ASN A 167 -6.37 6.46 -7.29
N LYS A 168 -7.51 7.15 -7.18
CA LYS A 168 -8.83 6.63 -7.50
C LYS A 168 -8.95 6.00 -8.90
N ILE A 169 -8.10 6.38 -9.86
CA ILE A 169 -8.04 5.70 -11.17
C ILE A 169 -7.74 4.19 -11.06
N PHE A 170 -7.10 3.75 -9.98
CA PHE A 170 -6.76 2.35 -9.69
C PHE A 170 -7.81 1.63 -8.82
N GLU A 171 -8.96 2.24 -8.54
CA GLU A 171 -10.01 1.67 -7.67
C GLU A 171 -10.49 0.28 -8.15
N HIS A 172 -10.45 0.04 -9.46
CA HIS A 172 -10.76 -1.24 -10.09
C HIS A 172 -9.86 -2.40 -9.60
N GLU A 173 -8.65 -2.12 -9.11
CA GLU A 173 -7.74 -3.15 -8.60
C GLU A 173 -8.26 -3.81 -7.32
N SER A 174 -9.09 -3.13 -6.53
CA SER A 174 -9.68 -3.59 -5.26
C SER A 174 -8.64 -4.27 -4.36
N GLU A 175 -7.57 -3.55 -4.06
CA GLU A 175 -6.35 -4.15 -3.54
C GLU A 175 -6.38 -4.38 -2.01
N VAL A 176 -5.94 -5.57 -1.58
CA VAL A 176 -5.46 -5.87 -0.24
C VAL A 176 -3.94 -6.01 -0.29
N ARG A 177 -3.25 -5.28 0.56
CA ARG A 177 -1.80 -5.21 0.58
C ARG A 177 -1.26 -5.77 1.88
N ALA A 178 -0.36 -6.74 1.76
CA ALA A 178 0.55 -7.12 2.83
C ALA A 178 1.80 -6.25 2.77
N VAL A 179 2.22 -5.64 3.87
CA VAL A 179 3.37 -4.74 3.96
C VAL A 179 4.29 -5.21 5.08
N ALA A 180 5.53 -5.53 4.73
CA ALA A 180 6.62 -5.68 5.68
C ALA A 180 7.45 -4.40 5.66
N MET A 181 7.72 -3.84 6.82
CA MET A 181 8.74 -2.80 6.96
C MET A 181 10.09 -3.47 7.25
N TYR A 182 11.17 -2.99 6.66
CA TYR A 182 12.51 -3.40 7.07
C TYR A 182 12.61 -3.21 8.59
N PRO A 183 12.93 -4.24 9.39
CA PRO A 183 13.08 -4.04 10.82
C PRO A 183 14.18 -3.00 11.02
N SER A 184 13.88 -1.90 11.71
CA SER A 184 14.92 -1.19 12.43
C SER A 184 15.60 -2.24 13.28
N ARG A 185 16.80 -2.69 12.87
CA ARG A 185 17.59 -3.58 13.72
C ARG A 185 17.67 -2.90 15.09
N PRO A 186 17.35 -3.61 16.19
CA PRO A 186 17.67 -3.11 17.52
C PRO A 186 19.16 -2.80 17.63
#